data_AF-A0A4S2LKT2-F1
#
_entry.id   AF-A0A4S2LKT2-F1
#
_cell.length_a   1.000
_cell.length_b   1.000
_cell.length_c   1.000
_cell.angle_alpha   90.00
_cell.angle_beta   90.00
_cell.angle_gamma   90.00
#
_symmetry.space_group_name_H-M   'P 1'
#
loop_
_entity.id
_entity.type
_entity.pdbx_description
1 polymer ?
#
loop_
_entity_poly.entity_id
_entity_poly.type
_entity_poly.pdbx_seq_one_letter_code
_entity_poly.pdbx_strand_id
1 'polypeptide(L)'
;MKHLLTLFVVGIVIYGVEPATFFIPVEYDENDQPFVRYKNTEYPLVGETLTFEDENGCTVQLSLNRPSEEELLKKSGYVQGSVLCLPVFQ
;
A
#
# COMPACT_ATOMS: atom_id res chain seq x y z
N MET A 1 56.10 16.60 -14.10
CA MET A 1 54.91 16.73 -14.97
C MET A 1 53.83 15.79 -14.46
N LYS A 2 52.62 16.34 -14.24
CA LYS A 2 51.32 15.65 -14.19
C LYS A 2 51.15 14.49 -13.18
N HIS A 3 50.77 14.85 -11.95
CA HIS A 3 50.00 13.96 -11.08
C HIS A 3 48.59 13.83 -11.68
N LEU A 4 48.30 12.66 -12.25
CA LEU A 4 47.00 12.34 -12.81
C LEU A 4 46.04 12.04 -11.64
N LEU A 5 45.29 13.06 -11.22
CA LEU A 5 44.28 12.95 -10.17
C LEU A 5 43.13 12.09 -10.71
N THR A 6 43.14 10.79 -10.40
CA THR A 6 42.05 9.86 -10.77
C THR A 6 40.88 10.10 -9.83
N LEU A 7 39.91 10.90 -10.28
CA LEU A 7 38.62 11.09 -9.61
C LEU A 7 37.81 9.80 -9.73
N PHE A 8 37.79 8.99 -8.67
CA PHE A 8 36.79 7.93 -8.51
C PHE A 8 35.45 8.59 -8.18
N VAL A 9 34.64 8.81 -9.22
CA VAL A 9 33.23 9.21 -9.06
C VAL A 9 32.48 7.97 -8.58
N VAL A 10 32.29 7.86 -7.26
CA VAL A 10 31.34 6.90 -6.68
C VAL A 10 29.95 7.44 -7.01
N GLY A 11 29.37 6.94 -8.10
CA GLY A 11 27.97 7.21 -8.44
C GLY A 11 27.08 6.57 -7.37
N ILE A 12 26.54 7.38 -6.46
CA ILE A 12 25.46 6.95 -5.59
C ILE A 12 24.22 6.84 -6.48
N VAL A 13 23.84 5.61 -6.84
CA VAL A 13 22.58 5.40 -7.53
C VAL A 13 21.48 5.45 -6.48
N ILE A 14 20.86 6.62 -6.33
CA ILE A 14 19.65 6.78 -5.52
C ILE A 14 18.50 6.24 -6.37
N TYR A 15 18.19 4.95 -6.22
CA TYR A 15 17.02 4.37 -6.86
C TYR A 15 15.76 4.83 -6.10
N GLY A 16 14.84 5.47 -6.81
CA GLY A 16 13.56 5.87 -6.26
C GLY A 16 12.69 4.65 -6.03
N VAL A 17 12.23 4.46 -4.79
CA VAL A 17 11.03 3.66 -4.53
C VAL A 17 9.82 4.50 -4.97
N GLU A 18 8.81 3.86 -5.57
CA GLU A 18 7.53 4.52 -5.89
C GLU A 18 6.49 4.14 -4.83
N PRO A 19 6.37 4.89 -3.72
CA PRO A 19 5.30 4.70 -2.76
C PRO A 19 4.04 5.42 -3.23
N ALA A 20 2.90 4.74 -3.14
CA ALA A 20 1.59 5.35 -3.29
C ALA A 20 0.74 5.04 -2.06
N THR A 21 -0.01 6.02 -1.56
CA THR A 21 -1.05 5.83 -0.55
C THR A 21 -2.41 6.14 -1.16
N PHE A 22 -3.43 5.42 -0.72
CA PHE A 22 -4.79 5.56 -1.25
C PHE A 22 -5.82 5.24 -0.17
N PHE A 23 -7.06 5.63 -0.43
CA PHE A 23 -8.20 5.36 0.44
C PHE A 23 -9.26 4.60 -0.36
N ILE A 24 -9.78 3.52 0.22
CA ILE A 24 -10.86 2.72 -0.37
C ILE A 24 -12.12 2.94 0.47
N PRO A 25 -13.26 3.33 -0.12
CA PRO A 25 -14.50 3.45 0.63
C PRO A 25 -14.94 2.08 1.16
N VAL A 26 -15.47 2.06 2.39
CA VAL A 26 -16.06 0.86 2.99
C VAL A 26 -17.41 0.57 2.32
N GLU A 27 -17.58 -0.67 1.88
CA GLU A 27 -18.83 -1.23 1.36
C GLU A 27 -19.47 -2.14 2.43
N TYR A 28 -20.76 -2.42 2.28
CA TYR A 28 -21.53 -3.24 3.21
C TYR A 28 -22.27 -4.32 2.41
N ASP A 29 -22.20 -5.56 2.89
CA ASP A 29 -22.87 -6.67 2.24
C ASP A 29 -24.36 -6.74 2.63
N GLU A 30 -25.04 -7.80 2.18
CA GLU A 30 -26.45 -8.05 2.48
C GLU A 30 -26.75 -8.31 3.98
N ASN A 31 -25.72 -8.62 4.77
CA ASN A 31 -25.80 -8.86 6.21
C ASN A 31 -25.30 -7.65 7.03
N ASP A 32 -25.14 -6.48 6.40
CA ASP A 32 -24.57 -5.27 7.00
C ASP A 32 -23.12 -5.44 7.51
N GLN A 33 -22.38 -6.42 6.98
CA GLN A 33 -20.98 -6.62 7.35
C GLN A 33 -20.07 -5.70 6.51
N PRO A 34 -19.21 -4.88 7.13
CA PRO A 34 -18.29 -4.02 6.41
C PRO A 34 -17.15 -4.78 5.73
N PHE A 35 -16.89 -4.43 4.47
CA PHE A 35 -15.77 -4.92 3.68
C PHE A 35 -15.19 -3.80 2.79
N VAL A 36 -14.01 -4.03 2.22
CA VAL A 36 -13.47 -3.18 1.13
C VAL A 36 -13.08 -4.04 -0.06
N ARG A 37 -13.26 -3.50 -1.27
CA ARG A 37 -12.84 -4.16 -2.50
C ARG A 37 -11.54 -3.54 -3.02
N TYR A 38 -10.49 -4.33 -3.12
CA TYR A 38 -9.21 -3.94 -3.71
C TYR A 38 -8.81 -4.94 -4.81
N LYS A 39 -8.54 -4.44 -6.02
CA LYS A 39 -8.20 -5.27 -7.21
C LYS A 39 -9.13 -6.50 -7.37
N ASN A 40 -10.44 -6.27 -7.33
CA ASN A 40 -11.49 -7.31 -7.44
C ASN A 40 -11.53 -8.36 -6.32
N THR A 41 -10.77 -8.17 -5.24
CA THR A 41 -10.82 -9.02 -4.05
C THR A 41 -11.49 -8.26 -2.92
N GLU A 42 -12.39 -8.95 -2.20
CA GLU A 42 -13.09 -8.40 -1.04
C GLU A 42 -12.35 -8.77 0.24
N TYR A 43 -12.16 -7.77 1.11
CA TYR A 43 -11.47 -7.92 2.37
C TYR A 43 -12.38 -7.49 3.52
N PRO A 44 -12.69 -8.39 4.47
CA PRO A 44 -13.49 -8.04 5.63
C PRO A 44 -12.69 -7.14 6.60
N LEU A 45 -13.37 -6.21 7.26
CA LEU A 45 -12.73 -5.30 8.22
C LEU A 45 -12.67 -5.95 9.61
N VAL A 46 -11.67 -6.81 9.84
CA VAL A 46 -11.54 -7.62 11.07
C VAL A 46 -10.67 -7.01 12.16
N GLY A 47 -10.03 -5.86 11.91
CA GLY A 47 -9.19 -5.16 12.88
C GLY A 47 -7.69 -5.42 12.73
N GLU A 48 -7.22 -5.73 11.52
CA GLU A 48 -5.80 -6.07 11.27
C GLU A 48 -5.22 -5.33 10.07
N THR A 49 -3.90 -5.24 10.02
CA THR A 49 -3.19 -4.78 8.83
C THR A 49 -2.84 -5.98 7.97
N LEU A 50 -3.37 -6.04 6.76
CA LEU A 50 -2.99 -7.03 5.77
C LEU A 50 -1.81 -6.52 4.96
N THR A 51 -0.78 -7.35 4.78
CA THR A 51 0.36 -7.03 3.90
C THR A 51 0.59 -8.21 2.95
N PHE A 52 0.69 -7.95 1.66
CA PHE A 52 0.90 -8.96 0.63
C PHE A 52 1.67 -8.39 -0.56
N GLU A 53 2.19 -9.25 -1.42
CA GLU A 53 2.83 -8.87 -2.68
C GLU A 53 1.82 -8.98 -3.82
N ASP A 54 1.74 -7.98 -4.69
CA ASP A 54 0.89 -8.02 -5.87
C ASP A 54 1.55 -8.72 -7.06
N GLU A 55 0.83 -8.87 -8.16
CA GLU A 55 1.31 -9.51 -9.39
C GLU A 55 2.57 -8.85 -10.01
N ASN A 56 2.88 -7.60 -9.63
CA ASN A 56 4.02 -6.84 -10.12
C ASN A 56 5.22 -6.90 -9.15
N GLY A 57 5.13 -7.68 -8.06
CA GLY A 57 6.17 -7.73 -7.03
C GLY A 57 6.15 -6.53 -6.08
N CYS A 58 5.07 -5.74 -6.07
CA CYS A 58 4.94 -4.60 -5.17
C CYS A 58 4.33 -5.02 -3.84
N THR A 59 4.90 -4.57 -2.74
CA THR A 59 4.31 -4.77 -1.40
C THR A 59 3.09 -3.86 -1.24
N VAL A 60 1.92 -4.45 -1.04
CA VAL A 60 0.68 -3.76 -0.73
C VAL A 60 0.37 -3.94 0.75
N GLN A 61 -0.05 -2.86 1.40
CA GLN A 61 -0.55 -2.88 2.77
C GLN A 61 -1.97 -2.28 2.82
N LEU A 62 -2.88 -2.95 3.52
CA LEU A 62 -4.25 -2.50 3.77
C LEU A 62 -4.51 -2.46 5.28
N SER A 63 -4.95 -1.31 5.80
CA SER A 63 -5.32 -1.15 7.21
C SER A 63 -6.80 -1.49 7.41
N LEU A 64 -7.11 -2.78 7.54
CA LEU A 64 -8.47 -3.32 7.66
C LEU A 64 -9.02 -3.20 9.09
N ASN A 65 -8.89 -2.01 9.67
CA ASN A 65 -9.42 -1.70 11.00
C ASN A 65 -10.93 -1.86 11.02
N ARG A 66 -11.50 -2.34 12.15
CA ARG A 66 -12.95 -2.30 12.32
C ARG A 66 -13.44 -0.86 12.27
N PRO A 67 -14.54 -0.57 11.53
CA PRO A 67 -15.17 0.73 11.61
C PRO A 67 -15.64 1.02 13.04
N SER A 68 -15.64 2.30 13.42
CA SER A 68 -16.25 2.74 14.67
C SER A 68 -17.76 2.51 14.67
N GLU A 69 -18.38 2.51 15.86
CA GLU A 69 -19.85 2.38 15.97
C GLU A 69 -20.58 3.48 15.17
N GLU A 70 -20.05 4.70 15.16
CA GLU A 70 -20.61 5.80 14.38
C GLU A 70 -20.55 5.53 12.87
N GLU A 71 -19.42 5.01 12.38
CA GLU A 71 -19.25 4.66 10.97
C GLU A 71 -20.15 3.51 10.54
N LEU A 72 -20.33 2.50 11.40
CA LEU A 72 -21.28 1.41 11.19
C LEU A 72 -22.71 1.93 11.08
N LEU A 73 -23.11 2.83 11.98
CA LEU A 73 -24.45 3.44 11.96
C LEU A 73 -24.69 4.29 10.71
N LYS A 74 -23.66 5.00 10.24
CA LYS A 74 -23.74 5.87 9.06
C LYS A 74 -23.47 5.16 7.74
N LYS A 75 -23.05 3.88 7.79
CA LYS A 75 -22.53 3.13 6.64
C LYS A 75 -21.49 3.92 5.85
N SER A 76 -20.52 4.48 6.57
CA SER A 76 -19.45 5.31 6.02
C SER A 76 -18.08 4.80 6.43
N GLY A 77 -17.02 5.40 5.90
CA GLY A 77 -15.65 5.13 6.29
C GLY A 77 -14.74 4.83 5.11
N TYR A 78 -13.44 4.79 5.38
CA TYR A 78 -12.42 4.45 4.38
C TYR A 78 -11.33 3.59 5.01
N VAL A 79 -10.83 2.64 4.24
CA VAL A 79 -9.60 1.91 4.54
C VAL A 79 -8.43 2.62 3.88
N GLN A 80 -7.39 2.86 4.66
CA GLN A 80 -6.11 3.32 4.12
C GLN A 80 -5.33 2.13 3.56
N GLY A 81 -4.79 2.31 2.35
CA GLY A 81 -3.84 1.38 1.77
C GLY A 81 -2.57 2.07 1.29
N SER A 82 -1.53 1.28 1.10
CA SER A 82 -0.29 1.71 0.45
C SER A 82 0.23 0.62 -0.49
N VAL A 83 0.95 1.06 -1.53
CA VAL A 83 1.74 0.20 -2.42
C VAL A 83 3.16 0.71 -2.40
N LEU A 84 4.11 -0.20 -2.27
CA LEU A 84 5.54 0.04 -2.38
C LEU A 84 6.13 -0.91 -3.42
N CYS A 85 6.51 -0.36 -4.57
CA CYS A 85 7.23 -1.11 -5.59
C CYS A 85 8.73 -0.93 -5.36
N LEU A 86 9.43 -2.04 -5.11
CA LEU A 86 10.88 -2.04 -5.19
C LEU A 86 11.29 -2.07 -6.67
N PRO A 87 12.36 -1.37 -7.08
CA PRO A 87 12.86 -1.49 -8.43
C PRO A 87 13.22 -2.96 -8.71
N VAL A 88 12.56 -3.58 -9.69
CA VAL A 88 12.84 -4.95 -10.13
C VAL A 88 14.23 -4.98 -10.76
N PHE A 89 15.13 -5.78 -10.20
CA PHE A 89 16.41 -6.08 -10.83
C PHE A 89 16.16 -6.98 -12.05
N GLN A 90 16.19 -6.41 -13.25
CA GLN A 90 16.41 -7.16 -14.49
C GLN A 90 17.85 -6.94 -14.97
#